data_AF-B5U814-F1
#
_entry.id   AF-B5U814-F1
#
_cell.length_a   1.000
_cell.length_b   1.000
_cell.length_c   1.000
_cell.angle_alpha   90.00
_cell.angle_beta   90.00
_cell.angle_gamma   90.00
#
_symmetry.space_group_name_H-M   'P 1'
#
loop_
_entity.id
_entity.type
_entity.pdbx_description
1 polymer ?
#
loop_
_entity_poly.entity_id
_entity_poly.type
_entity_poly.pdbx_seq_one_letter_code
_entity_poly.pdbx_strand_id
1 'polypeptide(L)' 'ARTKHIEVDFHFVRERVALKLLDIQFIPTRDQLADGFTKPLTMRRLDEFKYNLNLAQVS' A
#
# COMPACT_ATOMS: atom_id res chain seq x y z
N ALA A 1 -22.72 -9.35 3.40
CA ALA A 1 -21.44 -9.25 4.12
C ALA A 1 -20.56 -8.12 3.58
N ARG A 2 -20.19 -8.11 2.28
CA ARG A 2 -19.27 -7.12 1.67
C ARG A 2 -19.62 -5.64 1.91
N THR A 3 -20.90 -5.26 1.75
CA THR A 3 -21.34 -3.87 1.92
C THR A 3 -21.10 -3.34 3.32
N LYS A 4 -21.38 -4.15 4.35
CA LYS A 4 -21.14 -3.77 5.76
C LYS A 4 -19.66 -3.53 6.04
N HIS A 5 -18.76 -4.34 5.47
CA HIS A 5 -17.32 -4.14 5.64
C HIS A 5 -16.84 -2.85 4.96
N ILE A 6 -17.31 -2.58 3.74
CA ILE A 6 -16.98 -1.33 3.02
C ILE A 6 -17.45 -0.10 3.81
N GLU A 7 -18.67 -0.13 4.34
CA GLU A 7 -19.22 0.98 5.14
C GLU A 7 -18.37 1.23 6.40
N VAL A 8 -18.02 0.17 7.14
CA VAL A 8 -17.19 0.28 8.36
C VAL A 8 -15.81 0.87 8.04
N ASP A 9 -15.12 0.31 7.03
CA ASP A 9 -13.79 0.77 6.64
C ASP A 9 -13.80 2.22 6.16
N PHE A 10 -14.83 2.59 5.38
CA PHE A 10 -15.01 3.97 4.90
C PHE A 10 -15.17 4.96 6.06
N HIS A 11 -16.07 4.67 7.01
CA HIS A 11 -16.31 5.56 8.14
C HIS A 11 -15.07 5.72 9.02
N PHE A 12 -14.35 4.62 9.25
CA PHE A 12 -13.12 4.59 10.04
C PHE A 12 -11.99 5.43 9.44
N VAL A 13 -11.78 5.34 8.12
CA VAL A 13 -10.76 6.14 7.42
C VAL A 13 -11.18 7.61 7.40
N ARG A 14 -12.44 7.89 7.06
CA ARG A 14 -12.97 9.26 6.97
C ARG A 14 -12.84 10.03 8.29
N GLU A 15 -13.13 9.38 9.42
CA GLU A 15 -12.99 9.99 10.75
C GLU A 15 -11.54 10.39 11.04
N ARG A 16 -10.57 9.52 10.76
CA ARG A 16 -9.14 9.82 10.97
C ARG A 16 -8.63 10.97 10.13
N VAL A 17 -9.07 11.05 8.87
CA VAL A 17 -8.74 12.17 7.99
C VAL A 17 -9.31 13.48 8.54
N ALA A 18 -10.58 13.47 8.97
CA ALA A 18 -11.23 14.66 9.55
C ALA A 18 -10.54 15.13 10.84
N LEU A 19 -10.06 14.20 11.66
CA LEU A 19 -9.28 14.48 12.87
C LEU A 19 -7.80 14.82 12.58
N LYS A 20 -7.38 14.85 11.31
CA LYS A 20 -5.98 15.04 10.88
C LYS A 20 -4.99 14.01 11.48
N LEU A 21 -5.50 12.84 11.84
CA LEU A 21 -4.71 11.70 12.31
C LEU A 21 -4.18 10.84 11.15
N LEU A 22 -4.69 11.08 9.94
CA LEU A 22 -4.28 10.39 8.72
C LEU A 22 -4.25 11.38 7.57
N ASP A 23 -3.11 11.45 6.88
CA ASP A 23 -2.97 12.16 5.60
C ASP A 23 -3.07 11.15 4.45
N ILE A 24 -3.72 11.55 3.36
CA ILE A 24 -3.93 10.68 2.19
C ILE A 24 -3.12 11.23 1.02
N GLN A 25 -2.22 10.39 0.52
CA GLN A 25 -1.42 10.68 -0.66
C GLN A 25 -1.57 9.57 -1.68
N PHE A 26 -1.66 9.95 -2.95
CA PHE A 26 -1.66 8.99 -4.05
C PHE A 26 -0.22 8.53 -4.30
N ILE A 27 -0.02 7.21 -4.30
CA ILE A 27 1.24 6.57 -4.66
C ILE A 27 0.97 5.69 -5.89
N PRO A 28 1.71 5.85 -7.00
CA PRO A 28 1.59 4.95 -8.14
C PRO A 28 1.85 3.50 -7.74
N THR A 29 1.14 2.54 -8.32
CA THR A 29 1.23 1.11 -7.97
C THR A 29 2.66 0.56 -7.98
N ARG A 30 3.52 1.02 -8.90
CA ARG A 30 4.93 0.61 -8.99
C ARG A 30 5.79 1.09 -7.80
N ASP A 31 5.36 2.17 -7.16
CA ASP A 31 6.07 2.84 -6.07
C ASP A 31 5.42 2.50 -4.70
N GLN A 32 4.30 1.78 -4.70
CA GLN A 32 3.57 1.37 -3.49
C GLN A 32 4.21 0.13 -2.85
N LEU A 33 5.20 0.33 -1.98
CA LEU A 33 5.93 -0.74 -1.27
C LEU A 33 5.02 -1.77 -0.58
N ALA A 34 3.87 -1.36 -0.04
CA ALA A 34 2.92 -2.25 0.63
C ALA A 34 2.40 -3.38 -0.27
N ASP A 35 2.33 -3.14 -1.59
CA ASP A 35 1.90 -4.16 -2.55
C ASP A 35 2.85 -5.35 -2.58
N GLY A 36 4.15 -5.12 -2.34
CA GLY A 36 5.13 -6.19 -2.29
C GLY A 36 4.95 -7.16 -1.12
N PHE A 37 4.31 -6.71 -0.04
CA PHE A 37 4.04 -7.52 1.15
C PHE A 37 2.64 -8.15 1.16
N THR A 38 1.70 -7.62 0.39
CA THR A 38 0.28 -8.00 0.47
C THR A 38 -0.24 -8.73 -0.76
N LYS A 39 0.49 -8.69 -1.88
CA LYS A 39 0.08 -9.28 -3.15
C LYS A 39 1.07 -10.37 -3.59
N PRO A 40 0.60 -11.41 -4.29
CA PRO A 40 1.52 -12.30 -5.01
C PRO A 40 2.24 -11.51 -6.10
N LEU A 41 3.57 -11.58 -6.11
CA LEU A 41 4.42 -10.90 -7.09
C LEU A 41 4.92 -11.87 -8.16
N THR A 42 4.87 -11.44 -9.42
CA THR A 42 5.67 -12.05 -10.50
C THR A 42 7.15 -11.82 -10.23
N MET A 43 8.04 -12.68 -10.74
CA MET A 43 9.50 -12.55 -10.55
C MET A 43 10.04 -11.15 -10.85
N ARG A 44 9.63 -10.53 -11.97
CA ARG A 44 10.02 -9.16 -12.33
C ARG A 44 9.65 -8.12 -11.25
N ARG A 45 8.42 -8.19 -10.73
CA ARG A 45 7.94 -7.29 -9.67
C ARG A 45 8.65 -7.54 -8.33
N LEU A 46 9.04 -8.79 -8.07
CA LEU A 46 9.83 -9.13 -6.89
C LEU A 46 11.22 -8.49 -6.96
N ASP A 47 11.85 -8.48 -8.13
CA ASP A 47 13.15 -7.82 -8.30
C ASP A 47 13.03 -6.30 -8.15
N GLU A 48 12.05 -5.67 -8.81
CA GLU A 48 11.72 -4.24 -8.62
C GLU A 48 11.47 -3.92 -7.13
N PHE A 49 10.74 -4.78 -6.41
CA PHE A 49 10.48 -4.62 -4.98
C PHE A 49 11.76 -4.72 -4.13
N LYS A 50 12.69 -5.63 -4.45
CA LYS A 50 14.01 -5.70 -3.76
C LYS A 50 14.82 -4.43 -3.98
N TYR A 51 14.81 -3.86 -5.19
CA TYR A 51 15.45 -2.56 -5.46
C TYR A 51 14.81 -1.44 -4.62
N ASN A 52 13.47 -1.36 -4.57
CA ASN A 52 12.77 -0.35 -3.77
C ASN A 52 13.05 -0.46 -2.26
N LEU A 53 13.41 -1.65 -1.78
CA LEU A 53 13.85 -1.89 -0.41
C LEU A 53 15.36 -1.70 -0.19
N ASN A 54 16.11 -1.28 -1.22
CA ASN A 54 17.58 -1.19 -1.21
C ASN A 54 18.26 -2.53 -0.86
N LEU A 55 17.67 -3.65 -1.24
CA LEU A 55 18.20 -5.00 -0.99
C LEU A 55 18.98 -5.58 -2.17
N ALA A 56 18.92 -4.93 -3.34
CA ALA A 56 19.76 -5.27 -4.48
C ALA A 56 21.12 -4.56 -4.33
N GLN A 57 22.20 -5.34 -4.37
CA GLN A 57 23.57 -4.88 -4.15
C GLN A 57 23.95 -3.77 -5.16
N VAL A 58 24.49 -2.66 -4.66
CA VAL A 58 25.36 -1.79 -5.44
C VAL A 58 26.71 -2.50 -5.50
N SER A 59 27.11 -2.98 -6.68
CA SER A 59 28.47 -3.45 -6.95
C SER A 59 29.49 -2.33 -6.78
#